data_AF-A0A379VH91-F1
#
_entry.id   AF-A0A379VH91-F1
#
_cell.length_a   1.000
_cell.length_b   1.000
_cell.length_c   1.000
_cell.angle_alpha   90.00
_cell.angle_beta   90.00
_cell.angle_gamma   90.00
#
_symmetry.space_group_name_H-M   'P 1'
#
loop_
_entity.id
_entity.type
_entity.pdbx_description
1 polymer ?
#
loop_
_entity_poly.entity_id
_entity_poly.type
_entity_poly.pdbx_seq_one_letter_code
_entity_poly.pdbx_strand_id
1 'polypeptide(L)'
;MRSSLAFGMDVDWARTERGIREFDPLVVRDFKAKGLTHVRIRVAGAPTEARLIHLRKLVEACEYYGVIPIIAYQADAYKTDPSASHEKGADQLVERGRALFWSDIPASGVRSHL
;
A
#
# COMPACT_ATOMS: atom_id res chain seq x y z
N MET A 1 -5.17 -8.01 -28.33
CA MET A 1 -4.51 -8.35 -27.04
C MET A 1 -4.95 -7.31 -26.03
N ARG A 2 -5.85 -7.63 -25.07
CA ARG A 2 -6.23 -6.67 -24.02
C ARG A 2 -5.21 -6.80 -22.89
N SER A 3 -4.42 -5.76 -22.67
CA SER A 3 -3.58 -5.61 -21.48
C SER A 3 -4.49 -5.53 -20.26
N SER A 4 -4.65 -6.64 -19.55
CA SER A 4 -5.49 -6.75 -18.35
C SER A 4 -4.75 -6.25 -17.11
N LEU A 5 -4.48 -4.94 -17.03
CA LEU A 5 -4.51 -4.33 -15.70
C LEU A 5 -6.00 -4.12 -15.42
N ALA A 6 -6.61 -5.05 -14.68
CA ALA A 6 -8.00 -4.93 -14.24
C ALA A 6 -8.22 -3.55 -13.58
N PHE A 7 -9.44 -3.00 -13.67
CA PHE A 7 -9.75 -1.63 -13.22
C PHE A 7 -9.22 -1.36 -11.79
N GLY A 8 -8.33 -0.37 -11.65
CA GLY A 8 -7.70 -0.01 -10.37
C GLY A 8 -7.65 1.50 -10.18
N MET A 9 -7.45 1.95 -8.93
CA MET A 9 -7.53 3.38 -8.59
C MET A 9 -6.45 3.83 -7.60
N ASP A 10 -5.85 5.00 -7.85
CA ASP A 10 -4.98 5.68 -6.90
C ASP A 10 -5.80 6.32 -5.76
N VAL A 11 -5.34 6.16 -4.53
CA VAL A 11 -6.01 6.70 -3.33
C VAL A 11 -5.03 7.41 -2.41
N ASP A 12 -5.54 8.39 -1.66
CA ASP A 12 -4.75 9.29 -0.80
C ASP A 12 -4.93 9.04 0.70
N TRP A 13 -5.41 7.86 1.05
CA TRP A 13 -5.70 7.46 2.43
C TRP A 13 -4.48 7.43 3.35
N ALA A 14 -3.27 7.49 2.80
CA ALA A 14 -2.01 7.58 3.53
C ALA A 14 -1.10 8.74 3.05
N ARG A 15 -1.64 9.67 2.25
CA ARG A 15 -0.88 10.80 1.68
C ARG A 15 -1.17 12.13 2.37
N THR A 16 -2.44 12.41 2.64
CA THR A 16 -2.87 13.70 3.19
C THR A 16 -3.42 13.53 4.61
N GLU A 17 -3.31 14.54 5.47
CA GLU A 17 -3.91 14.49 6.82
C GLU A 17 -5.40 14.18 6.75
N ARG A 18 -6.09 14.80 5.79
CA ARG A 18 -7.50 14.56 5.53
C ARG A 18 -7.77 13.11 5.15
N GLY A 19 -7.03 12.56 4.17
CA GLY A 19 -7.19 11.18 3.74
C GLY A 19 -6.88 10.17 4.83
N ILE A 20 -5.95 10.48 5.75
CA ILE A 20 -5.64 9.66 6.92
C ILE A 20 -6.79 9.69 7.94
N ARG A 21 -7.32 10.87 8.25
CA ARG A 21 -8.36 11.06 9.28
C ARG A 21 -9.75 10.62 8.83
N GLU A 22 -10.09 10.83 7.58
CA GLU A 22 -11.43 10.61 7.02
C GLU A 22 -11.57 9.24 6.33
N PHE A 23 -10.58 8.36 6.43
CA PHE A 23 -10.69 7.03 5.83
C PHE A 23 -11.83 6.22 6.47
N ASP A 24 -12.78 5.78 5.64
CA ASP A 24 -13.86 4.88 5.99
C ASP A 24 -13.71 3.55 5.21
N PRO A 25 -13.58 2.39 5.87
CA PRO A 25 -13.51 1.09 5.22
C PRO A 25 -14.65 0.77 4.23
N LEU A 26 -15.84 1.37 4.38
CA LEU A 26 -16.96 1.17 3.47
C LEU A 26 -16.67 1.66 2.06
N VAL A 27 -15.74 2.61 1.89
CA VAL A 27 -15.31 3.05 0.56
C VAL A 27 -14.70 1.89 -0.24
N VAL A 28 -14.03 0.95 0.43
CA VAL A 28 -13.40 -0.23 -0.21
C VAL A 28 -14.48 -1.20 -0.69
N ARG A 29 -15.52 -1.42 0.11
CA ARG A 29 -16.71 -2.18 -0.28
C ARG A 29 -17.34 -1.59 -1.55
N ASP A 30 -17.51 -0.27 -1.58
CA ASP A 30 -18.13 0.42 -2.70
C ASP A 30 -17.26 0.34 -3.96
N PHE A 31 -15.94 0.35 -3.80
CA PHE A 31 -15.01 0.11 -4.90
C PHE A 31 -15.15 -1.30 -5.46
N LYS A 32 -15.21 -2.31 -4.58
CA LYS A 32 -15.46 -3.69 -4.99
C LYS A 32 -16.78 -3.84 -5.75
N ALA A 33 -17.85 -3.22 -5.26
CA ALA A 33 -19.16 -3.23 -5.91
C ALA A 33 -19.14 -2.58 -7.30
N LYS A 34 -18.24 -1.61 -7.54
CA LYS A 34 -17.99 -0.99 -8.84
C LYS A 34 -17.06 -1.79 -9.75
N GLY A 35 -16.57 -2.95 -9.31
CA GLY A 35 -15.68 -3.81 -10.09
C GLY A 35 -14.20 -3.43 -10.03
N LEU A 36 -13.79 -2.55 -9.11
CA LEU A 36 -12.37 -2.31 -8.86
C LEU A 36 -11.75 -3.56 -8.22
N THR A 37 -10.61 -3.98 -8.77
CA THR A 37 -9.89 -5.17 -8.29
C THR A 37 -8.74 -4.80 -7.36
N HIS A 38 -8.19 -3.60 -7.51
CA HIS A 38 -7.06 -3.14 -6.73
C HIS A 38 -7.08 -1.64 -6.49
N VAL A 39 -6.45 -1.21 -5.41
CA VAL A 39 -6.20 0.21 -5.11
C VAL A 39 -4.72 0.43 -4.91
N ARG A 40 -4.21 1.54 -5.43
CA ARG A 40 -2.83 1.97 -5.21
C ARG A 40 -2.81 3.08 -4.16
N ILE A 41 -2.38 2.73 -2.97
CA ILE A 41 -2.32 3.61 -1.80
C ILE A 41 -1.04 4.42 -1.90
N ARG A 42 -1.18 5.73 -2.17
CA ARG A 42 -0.05 6.66 -2.17
C ARG A 42 0.29 7.01 -0.72
N VAL A 43 1.55 6.84 -0.36
CA VAL A 43 2.06 7.14 0.97
C VAL A 43 3.07 8.28 0.87
N ALA A 44 2.93 9.29 1.73
CA ALA A 44 3.87 10.41 1.83
C ALA A 44 4.40 10.55 3.27
N GLY A 45 5.66 10.98 3.39
CA GLY A 45 6.35 11.20 4.66
C GLY A 45 7.01 9.96 5.26
N ALA A 46 7.76 10.13 6.35
CA ALA A 46 8.56 9.06 6.98
C ALA A 46 7.69 7.90 7.53
N PRO A 47 8.20 6.65 7.53
CA PRO A 47 7.48 5.46 8.02
C PRO A 47 7.44 5.39 9.55
N THR A 48 6.72 6.32 10.19
CA THR A 48 6.53 6.34 11.64
C THR A 48 5.61 5.19 12.09
N GLU A 49 5.70 4.76 13.35
CA GLU A 49 4.85 3.68 13.88
C GLU A 49 3.36 3.95 13.68
N ALA A 50 2.90 5.17 13.96
CA ALA A 50 1.52 5.58 13.70
C ALA A 50 1.11 5.41 12.22
N ARG A 51 2.03 5.67 11.29
CA ARG A 51 1.81 5.44 9.85
C ARG A 51 1.68 3.95 9.55
N LEU A 52 2.51 3.10 10.15
CA LEU A 52 2.47 1.65 9.93
C LEU A 52 1.17 1.05 10.45
N ILE A 53 0.72 1.49 11.63
CA ILE A 53 -0.56 1.11 12.20
C ILE A 53 -1.71 1.55 11.28
N HIS A 54 -1.65 2.76 10.73
CA HIS A 54 -2.66 3.22 9.78
C HIS A 54 -2.67 2.40 8.48
N LEU A 55 -1.50 2.15 7.89
CA LEU A 55 -1.36 1.32 6.69
C LEU A 55 -1.92 -0.10 6.91
N ARG A 56 -1.72 -0.66 8.10
CA ARG A 56 -2.31 -1.95 8.48
C ARG A 56 -3.83 -1.94 8.37
N LYS A 57 -4.49 -0.92 8.93
CA LYS A 57 -5.96 -0.77 8.83
C LYS A 57 -6.44 -0.69 7.38
N LEU A 58 -5.68 -0.02 6.51
CA LEU A 58 -6.00 0.07 5.08
C LEU A 58 -5.90 -1.30 4.40
N VAL A 59 -4.84 -2.06 4.69
CA VAL A 59 -4.63 -3.41 4.14
C VAL A 59 -5.73 -4.35 4.62
N GLU A 60 -6.03 -4.37 5.92
CA GLU A 60 -7.09 -5.20 6.51
C GLU A 60 -8.46 -4.91 5.87
N ALA A 61 -8.80 -3.64 5.64
CA ALA A 61 -10.03 -3.27 4.94
C ALA A 61 -10.04 -3.77 3.49
N CYS A 62 -8.92 -3.64 2.78
CA CYS A 62 -8.77 -4.13 1.41
C CYS A 62 -8.94 -5.65 1.32
N GLU A 63 -8.28 -6.40 2.19
CA GLU A 63 -8.39 -7.86 2.30
C GLU A 63 -9.82 -8.29 2.62
N TYR A 64 -10.45 -7.66 3.62
CA TYR A 64 -11.82 -7.97 4.04
C TYR A 64 -12.84 -7.86 2.90
N TYR A 65 -12.70 -6.84 2.04
CA TYR A 65 -13.59 -6.62 0.89
C TYR A 65 -13.08 -7.23 -0.43
N GLY A 66 -11.96 -7.96 -0.42
CA GLY A 66 -11.41 -8.62 -1.60
C GLY A 66 -10.94 -7.65 -2.69
N VAL A 67 -10.32 -6.54 -2.28
CA VAL A 67 -9.63 -5.56 -3.12
C VAL A 67 -8.13 -5.67 -2.83
N ILE A 68 -7.27 -5.74 -3.86
CA ILE A 68 -5.83 -5.89 -3.67
C ILE A 68 -5.20 -4.52 -3.33
N PRO A 69 -4.54 -4.35 -2.17
CA PRO A 69 -3.82 -3.11 -1.87
C PRO A 69 -2.43 -3.12 -2.51
N ILE A 70 -2.08 -2.03 -3.21
CA ILE A 70 -0.72 -1.76 -3.70
C ILE A 70 -0.18 -0.56 -2.94
N ILE A 71 0.84 -0.75 -2.10
CA ILE A 71 1.43 0.34 -1.32
C ILE A 71 2.51 1.02 -2.14
N ALA A 72 2.34 2.32 -2.41
CA ALA A 72 3.28 3.13 -3.19
C ALA A 72 3.83 4.27 -2.33
N TYR A 73 5.01 4.08 -1.74
CA TYR A 73 5.75 5.17 -1.11
C TYR A 73 6.25 6.13 -2.17
N GLN A 74 5.84 7.40 -2.09
CA GLN A 74 6.45 8.44 -2.92
C GLN A 74 7.83 8.76 -2.36
N ALA A 75 8.84 8.47 -3.16
CA ALA A 75 10.24 8.62 -2.85
C ALA A 75 10.74 10.08 -3.04
N ASP A 76 9.91 11.10 -2.75
CA ASP A 76 10.37 12.49 -2.86
C ASP A 76 11.54 12.76 -1.90
N ALA A 77 11.55 12.12 -0.72
CA ALA A 77 12.70 12.12 0.19
C ALA A 77 13.95 11.42 -0.38
N TYR A 78 13.76 10.38 -1.21
CA TYR A 78 14.86 9.61 -1.83
C TYR A 78 15.52 10.37 -2.98
N LYS A 79 14.77 11.25 -3.66
CA LYS A 79 15.32 12.15 -4.69
C LYS A 79 16.14 13.30 -4.10
N THR A 80 15.87 13.70 -2.85
CA THR A 80 16.54 14.83 -2.19
C THR A 80 17.78 14.45 -1.40
N ASP A 81 17.92 13.20 -0.92
CA ASP A 81 19.15 12.68 -0.33
C ASP A 81 19.25 11.15 -0.52
N PRO A 82 20.04 10.65 -1.48
CA PRO A 82 20.20 9.22 -1.76
C PRO A 82 21.14 8.52 -0.76
N SER A 83 21.11 8.89 0.52
CA SER A 83 21.93 8.24 1.54
C SER A 83 21.33 6.89 1.97
N ALA A 84 22.21 5.89 2.15
CA ALA A 84 21.92 4.47 2.44
C ALA A 84 21.08 4.19 3.71
N SER A 85 20.60 5.22 4.40
CA SER A 85 19.72 5.12 5.56
C SER A 85 18.27 4.76 5.21
N HIS A 86 17.83 5.03 3.98
CA HIS A 86 16.44 4.84 3.55
C HIS A 86 16.11 3.43 3.01
N GLU A 87 17.10 2.67 2.51
CA GLU A 87 16.93 1.27 2.09
C GLU A 87 16.42 0.40 3.23
N LYS A 88 16.95 0.61 4.45
CA LYS A 88 16.51 -0.10 5.65
C LYS A 88 15.03 0.09 5.97
N GLY A 89 14.44 1.24 5.62
CA GLY A 89 13.03 1.52 5.86
C GLY A 89 12.12 0.75 4.89
N ALA A 90 12.47 0.71 3.61
CA ALA A 90 11.76 -0.07 2.61
C ALA A 90 11.89 -1.57 2.88
N ASP A 91 13.09 -2.06 3.19
CA ASP A 91 13.33 -3.46 3.53
C ASP A 91 12.61 -3.86 4.81
N GLN A 92 12.61 -2.99 5.84
CA GLN A 92 11.86 -3.25 7.07
C GLN A 92 10.34 -3.26 6.84
N LEU A 93 9.82 -2.46 5.90
CA LEU A 93 8.41 -2.50 5.52
C LEU A 93 8.06 -3.76 4.74
N VAL A 94 8.96 -4.23 3.86
CA VAL A 94 8.81 -5.49 3.12
C VAL A 94 8.86 -6.67 4.08
N GLU A 95 9.86 -6.73 4.97
CA GLU A 95 10.02 -7.83 5.93
C GLU A 95 8.91 -7.83 6.99
N ARG A 96 8.57 -6.67 7.57
CA ARG A 96 7.45 -6.59 8.53
C ARG A 96 6.11 -6.80 7.85
N GLY A 97 5.95 -6.35 6.61
CA GLY A 97 4.76 -6.61 5.79
C GLY A 97 4.59 -8.10 5.52
N ARG A 98 5.66 -8.78 5.10
CA ARG A 98 5.71 -10.22 4.86
C ARG A 98 5.39 -11.02 6.12
N ALA A 99 6.00 -10.66 7.25
CA ALA A 99 5.78 -11.34 8.53
C ALA A 99 4.38 -11.12 9.12
N LEU A 100 3.69 -10.03 8.77
CA LEU A 100 2.41 -9.66 9.39
C LEU A 100 1.18 -9.84 8.49
N PHE A 101 1.34 -10.00 7.17
CA PHE A 101 0.21 -10.10 6.22
C PHE A 101 0.30 -11.28 5.24
N TRP A 102 1.48 -11.89 5.07
CA TRP A 102 1.73 -12.78 3.94
C TRP A 102 2.54 -14.03 4.35
N SER A 103 2.33 -14.51 5.58
CA SER A 103 2.97 -15.73 6.09
C SER A 103 2.69 -16.97 5.23
N ASP A 104 1.58 -16.94 4.49
CA ASP A 104 1.01 -18.13 3.85
C ASP A 104 1.23 -18.20 2.34
N ILE A 105 1.89 -17.21 1.71
CA ILE A 105 2.22 -17.30 0.28
C ILE A 105 3.71 -17.46 -0.03
N PRO A 106 4.04 -18.46 -0.88
CA PRO A 106 5.42 -18.81 -1.18
C PRO A 106 6.18 -17.65 -1.80
N ALA A 107 7.47 -17.56 -1.44
CA ALA A 107 8.41 -16.52 -1.83
C ALA A 107 8.62 -16.35 -3.37
N SER A 108 7.97 -17.17 -4.20
CA SER A 108 8.08 -17.15 -5.66
C SER A 108 7.22 -16.06 -6.33
N GLY A 109 6.37 -15.34 -5.59
CA GLY A 109 5.41 -14.38 -6.16
C GLY A 109 5.84 -12.91 -6.22
N VAL A 110 6.91 -12.50 -5.53
CA VAL A 110 7.35 -11.11 -5.50
C VAL A 110 8.37 -10.87 -6.62
N ARG A 111 7.93 -10.36 -7.77
CA ARG A 111 8.83 -9.86 -8.81
C ARG A 111 9.05 -8.37 -8.60
N SER A 112 10.24 -8.00 -8.14
CA SER A 112 10.79 -6.67 -8.37
C SER A 112 11.00 -6.50 -9.88
N HIS A 113 10.45 -5.43 -10.46
CA HIS A 113 10.89 -4.94 -11.76
C HIS A 113 11.58 -3.61 -11.47
N LEU A 114 12.91 -3.69 -11.43
CA LEU A 114 13.80 -2.57 -11.71
C LEU A 114 13.68 -2.23 -13.20
#